data_AF-A0A2A5V971-F1
#
_entry.id   AF-A0A2A5V971-F1
#
_cell.length_a   1.000
_cell.length_b   1.000
_cell.length_c   1.000
_cell.angle_alpha   90.00
_cell.angle_beta   90.00
_cell.angle_gamma   90.00
#
_symmetry.space_group_name_H-M   'P 1'
#
loop_
_entity.id
_entity.type
_entity.pdbx_description
1 polymer ?
#
loop_
_entity_poly.entity_id
_entity_poly.type
_entity_poly.pdbx_seq_one_letter_code
_entity_poly.pdbx_strand_id
1 'polypeptide(L)'
;MNKVILISLIIILVLSTAVIKNSTKRIEDEIFILNENIRFLNSDFENILLEYNYLSSAEKLMEYQSLYFEDELIQKDIEDIKIYKTIDKIKVFQDLKLTEE
;
A
#
# COMPACT_ATOMS: atom_id res chain seq x y z
N MET A 1 -48.15 -17.34 38.81
CA MET A 1 -46.70 -17.20 38.58
C MET A 1 -46.29 -17.32 37.11
N ASN A 2 -46.64 -18.40 36.40
CA ASN A 2 -46.15 -18.64 35.02
C ASN A 2 -46.48 -17.53 34.01
N LYS A 3 -47.65 -16.88 34.09
CA LYS A 3 -48.02 -15.75 33.18
C LYS A 3 -47.17 -14.50 33.41
N VAL A 4 -46.82 -14.18 34.65
CA VAL A 4 -45.99 -13.00 34.98
C VAL A 4 -44.55 -13.21 34.51
N ILE A 5 -44.02 -14.43 34.68
CA ILE A 5 -42.71 -14.81 34.17
C ILE A 5 -42.68 -14.72 32.64
N LEU A 6 -43.73 -15.20 31.96
CA LEU A 6 -43.82 -15.11 30.49
C LEU A 6 -43.83 -13.65 30.01
N ILE A 7 -44.60 -12.78 30.64
CA ILE A 7 -44.65 -11.35 30.31
C ILE A 7 -43.28 -10.69 30.56
N SER A 8 -42.63 -11.01 31.70
CA SER A 8 -41.28 -10.54 32.02
C SER A 8 -40.25 -10.98 30.96
N LEU A 9 -40.35 -12.22 30.50
CA LEU A 9 -39.47 -12.74 29.47
C LEU A 9 -39.68 -12.02 28.12
N ILE A 10 -40.94 -11.77 27.74
CA ILE A 10 -41.28 -11.04 26.52
C ILE A 10 -40.72 -9.61 26.58
N ILE A 11 -40.88 -8.90 27.71
CA ILE A 11 -40.36 -7.54 27.83
C ILE A 11 -38.83 -7.50 27.79
N ILE A 12 -38.15 -8.45 28.45
CA ILE A 12 -36.69 -8.58 28.37
C ILE A 12 -36.24 -8.85 26.93
N LEU A 13 -36.98 -9.68 26.19
CA LEU A 13 -36.68 -9.99 24.79
C LEU A 13 -36.80 -8.75 23.89
N VAL A 14 -37.87 -7.97 24.07
CA VAL A 14 -38.09 -6.71 23.34
C VAL A 14 -37.01 -5.68 23.65
N LEU A 15 -36.63 -5.53 24.92
CA LEU A 15 -35.55 -4.60 25.30
C LEU A 15 -34.19 -5.07 24.76
N SER A 16 -33.89 -6.36 24.88
CA SER A 16 -32.63 -6.92 24.39
C SER A 16 -32.48 -6.74 22.88
N THR A 17 -33.54 -7.00 22.11
CA THR A 17 -33.52 -6.81 20.65
C THR A 17 -33.37 -5.34 20.26
N ALA A 18 -33.96 -4.40 21.01
CA ALA A 18 -33.77 -2.97 20.78
C ALA A 18 -32.30 -2.53 21.02
N VAL A 19 -31.67 -3.02 22.10
CA VAL A 19 -30.26 -2.75 22.40
C VAL A 19 -29.35 -3.32 21.32
N ILE A 20 -29.57 -4.59 20.93
CA ILE A 20 -28.79 -5.24 19.87
C ILE A 20 -28.95 -4.48 18.55
N LYS A 21 -30.18 -4.16 18.14
CA LYS A 21 -30.45 -3.41 16.90
C LYS A 21 -29.73 -2.07 16.86
N ASN A 22 -29.74 -1.32 17.97
CA ASN A 22 -29.07 -0.03 18.03
C ASN A 22 -27.54 -0.18 17.97
N SER A 23 -27.00 -1.19 18.66
CA SER A 23 -25.56 -1.47 18.63
C SER A 23 -25.10 -1.93 17.24
N THR A 24 -25.85 -2.82 16.60
CA THR A 24 -25.56 -3.28 15.23
C THR A 24 -25.55 -2.11 14.25
N LYS A 25 -26.55 -1.23 14.31
CA LYS A 25 -26.60 -0.05 13.44
C LYS A 25 -25.37 0.85 13.61
N ARG A 26 -24.96 1.11 14.85
CA ARG A 26 -23.76 1.92 15.11
C ARG A 26 -22.50 1.28 14.51
N ILE A 27 -22.35 -0.05 14.66
CA ILE A 27 -21.21 -0.78 14.10
C ILE A 27 -21.24 -0.73 12.57
N GLU A 28 -22.40 -0.88 11.94
CA GLU A 28 -22.56 -0.76 10.48
C GLU A 28 -22.16 0.64 9.99
N ASP A 29 -22.60 1.69 10.69
CA ASP A 29 -22.24 3.07 10.36
C ASP A 29 -20.72 3.30 10.49
N GLU A 30 -20.09 2.78 11.55
CA GLU A 30 -18.63 2.85 11.74
C GLU A 30 -17.86 2.10 10.65
N ILE A 31 -18.31 0.89 10.28
CA ILE A 31 -17.72 0.11 9.17
C ILE A 31 -17.84 0.88 7.86
N PHE A 32 -18.99 1.50 7.60
CA PHE A 32 -19.20 2.28 6.39
C PHE A 32 -18.22 3.47 6.31
N ILE A 33 -18.10 4.24 7.38
CA ILE A 33 -17.15 5.37 7.45
C ILE A 33 -15.72 4.90 7.25
N LEU A 34 -15.31 3.80 7.91
CA LEU A 34 -13.96 3.27 7.78
C LEU A 34 -13.66 2.82 6.35
N ASN A 35 -14.60 2.13 5.70
CA ASN A 35 -14.43 1.68 4.32
C ASN A 35 -14.32 2.85 3.34
N GLU A 36 -15.12 3.90 3.52
CA GLU A 36 -15.03 5.11 2.69
C GLU A 36 -13.69 5.83 2.89
N ASN A 37 -13.20 5.92 4.13
CA ASN A 37 -11.88 6.50 4.42
C ASN A 37 -10.75 5.69 3.79
N ILE A 38 -10.81 4.35 3.85
CA ILE A 38 -9.83 3.48 3.19
C ILE A 38 -9.88 3.67 1.67
N ARG A 39 -11.08 3.75 1.07
CA ARG A 39 -11.22 3.98 -0.37
C ARG A 39 -10.60 5.31 -0.78
N PHE A 40 -10.86 6.37 -0.01
CA PHE A 40 -10.26 7.69 -0.24
C PHE A 40 -8.73 7.62 -0.16
N LEU A 41 -8.20 7.02 0.91
CA LEU A 41 -6.75 6.92 1.11
C LEU A 41 -6.06 6.10 0.01
N ASN A 42 -6.70 5.03 -0.48
CA ASN A 42 -6.17 4.24 -1.60
C ASN A 42 -6.11 5.07 -2.89
N SER A 43 -7.13 5.87 -3.17
CA SER A 43 -7.13 6.75 -4.35
C SER A 43 -6.02 7.80 -4.27
N ASP A 44 -5.78 8.38 -3.10
CA ASP A 44 -4.69 9.33 -2.89
C ASP A 44 -3.33 8.65 -3.03
N PHE A 45 -3.18 7.43 -2.49
CA PHE A 45 -1.97 6.65 -2.62
C PHE A 45 -1.65 6.31 -4.08
N GLU A 46 -2.64 5.92 -4.88
CA GLU A 46 -2.46 5.65 -6.31
C GLU A 46 -1.95 6.89 -7.06
N ASN A 47 -2.48 8.08 -6.75
CA ASN A 47 -2.02 9.34 -7.34
C ASN A 47 -0.56 9.64 -6.95
N ILE A 48 -0.22 9.50 -5.68
CA ILE A 48 1.15 9.70 -5.18
C ILE A 48 2.11 8.68 -5.80
N LEU A 49 1.69 7.42 -5.94
CA LEU A 49 2.50 6.38 -6.56
C LEU A 49 2.74 6.67 -8.03
N LEU A 50 1.74 7.17 -8.75
CA LEU A 50 1.88 7.59 -10.14
C LEU A 50 2.89 8.73 -10.28
N GLU A 51 2.77 9.75 -9.43
CA GLU A 51 3.71 10.87 -9.40
C GLU A 51 5.13 10.39 -9.07
N TYR A 52 5.27 9.56 -8.04
CA TYR A 52 6.55 8.96 -7.66
C TYR A 52 7.18 8.21 -8.84
N ASN A 53 6.44 7.31 -9.48
CA ASN A 53 6.93 6.52 -10.61
C ASN A 53 7.35 7.41 -11.79
N TYR A 54 6.62 8.50 -12.05
CA TYR A 54 6.97 9.46 -13.08
C TYR A 54 8.26 10.21 -12.75
N LEU A 55 8.35 10.78 -11.53
CA LEU A 55 9.50 11.57 -11.09
C LEU A 55 10.77 10.73 -10.91
N SER A 56 10.62 9.44 -10.57
CA SER A 56 11.72 8.48 -10.45
C SER A 56 12.03 7.74 -11.75
N SER A 57 11.35 8.06 -12.85
CA SER A 57 11.64 7.43 -14.15
C SER A 57 13.03 7.84 -14.64
N ALA A 58 13.70 6.95 -15.38
CA ALA A 58 15.04 7.23 -15.89
C ALA A 58 15.09 8.51 -16.73
N GLU A 59 14.06 8.73 -17.57
CA GLU A 59 13.94 9.94 -18.39
C GLU A 59 13.87 11.21 -17.53
N LYS A 60 12.99 11.26 -16.51
CA LYS A 60 12.93 12.43 -15.64
C LYS A 60 14.16 12.62 -14.77
N LEU A 61 14.78 11.54 -14.32
CA LEU A 61 16.03 11.64 -13.57
C LEU A 61 17.17 12.21 -14.43
N MET A 62 17.26 11.86 -15.71
CA MET A 62 18.22 12.45 -16.65
C MET A 62 17.92 13.93 -16.90
N GLU A 63 16.65 14.31 -17.03
CA GLU A 63 16.25 15.72 -17.16
C GLU A 63 16.64 16.54 -15.92
N TYR A 64 16.37 16.03 -14.72
CA TYR A 64 16.76 16.69 -13.47
C TYR A 64 18.28 16.75 -13.30
N GLN A 65 18.99 15.71 -13.73
CA GLN A 65 20.45 15.73 -13.76
C GLN A 65 20.96 16.91 -14.60
N SER A 66 20.45 17.07 -15.82
CA SER A 66 20.86 18.16 -16.72
C SER A 66 20.48 19.55 -16.19
N LEU A 67 19.34 19.66 -15.51
CA LEU A 67 18.85 20.94 -14.97
C LEU A 67 19.59 21.41 -13.73
N TYR A 68 20.01 20.47 -12.85
CA TYR A 68 20.47 20.82 -11.50
C TYR A 68 21.91 20.43 -11.19
N PHE A 69 22.57 19.59 -11.99
CA PHE A 69 23.96 19.17 -11.77
C PHE A 69 24.88 19.77 -12.83
N GLU A 70 26.03 20.28 -12.40
CA GLU A 70 27.03 20.89 -13.30
C GLU A 70 27.77 19.87 -14.15
N ASP A 71 27.97 18.65 -13.63
CA ASP A 71 28.65 17.57 -14.33
C ASP A 71 27.65 16.70 -15.10
N GLU A 72 27.83 16.58 -16.41
CA GLU A 72 27.06 15.66 -17.27
C GLU A 72 27.34 14.20 -16.91
N LEU A 73 26.32 13.47 -16.45
CA LEU A 73 26.44 12.02 -16.25
C LEU A 73 26.45 11.33 -17.61
N ILE A 74 27.50 10.53 -17.85
CA ILE A 74 27.60 9.70 -19.05
C ILE A 74 26.75 8.45 -18.84
N GLN A 75 25.66 8.32 -19.59
CA GLN A 75 24.86 7.10 -19.62
C GLN A 75 25.74 5.91 -20.05
N LYS A 76 25.76 4.84 -19.27
CA LYS A 76 26.44 3.59 -19.60
C LYS A 76 25.40 2.55 -20.02
N ASP A 77 25.74 1.77 -21.04
CA ASP A 77 24.93 0.61 -21.38
C ASP A 77 24.97 -0.38 -20.21
N ILE A 78 23.87 -1.07 -19.96
CA ILE A 78 23.81 -2.11 -18.94
C ILE A 78 24.76 -3.26 -19.26
N GLU A 79 25.03 -3.50 -20.56
CA GLU A 79 26.02 -4.45 -21.05
C GLU A 79 27.45 -4.05 -20.65
N ASP A 80 27.72 -2.76 -20.42
CA ASP A 80 29.01 -2.27 -19.96
C ASP A 80 29.24 -2.47 -18.45
N ILE A 81 28.19 -2.86 -17.70
CA ILE A 81 28.26 -3.04 -16.25
C ILE A 81 28.84 -4.42 -15.93
N LYS A 82 29.93 -4.43 -15.16
CA LYS A 82 30.59 -5.65 -14.67
C LYS A 82 30.36 -5.84 -13.18
N ILE A 83 30.06 -7.07 -12.78
CA ILE A 83 29.97 -7.49 -11.39
C ILE A 83 31.37 -7.79 -10.86
N TYR A 84 31.74 -7.14 -9.76
CA TYR A 84 32.94 -7.48 -9.00
C TYR A 84 32.64 -8.61 -8.01
N LYS A 85 33.34 -9.74 -8.11
CA LYS A 85 33.23 -10.87 -7.19
C LYS A 85 34.60 -11.26 -6.63
N THR A 86 34.61 -11.74 -5.40
CA THR A 86 35.80 -12.37 -4.81
C THR A 86 35.50 -13.86 -4.61
N ILE A 87 36.21 -14.72 -5.33
CA ILE A 87 36.09 -16.19 -5.25
C ILE A 87 37.45 -16.72 -4.80
N ASP A 88 37.52 -17.45 -3.70
CA ASP A 88 38.76 -18.04 -3.16
C ASP A 88 39.94 -17.06 -3.06
N LYS A 89 39.66 -15.84 -2.56
CA LYS A 89 40.61 -14.70 -2.47
C LYS A 89 41.08 -14.11 -3.80
N ILE A 90 40.57 -14.62 -4.93
CA ILE A 90 40.80 -14.07 -6.27
C ILE A 90 39.70 -13.06 -6.60
N LYS A 91 40.11 -11.88 -7.05
CA LYS A 91 39.20 -10.80 -7.47
C LYS A 91 38.90 -10.95 -8.96
N VAL A 92 37.63 -11.08 -9.31
CA VAL A 92 37.19 -11.32 -10.70
C VAL A 92 36.10 -10.32 -11.06
N PHE A 93 36.20 -9.75 -12.26
CA PHE A 93 35.11 -8.99 -12.89
C PHE A 93 34.39 -9.89 -13.88
N GLN A 94 33.07 -9.96 -13.78
CA GLN A 94 32.22 -10.77 -14.65
C GLN A 94 31.14 -9.88 -15.26
N ASP A 95 30.81 -10.04 -16.54
CA ASP A 95 29.76 -9.26 -17.17
C ASP A 95 28.40 -9.55 -16.53
N LEU A 96 27.58 -8.51 -16.37
CA LEU A 96 26.22 -8.63 -15.85
C LEU A 96 25.36 -9.36 -16.89
N LYS A 97 24.93 -10.58 -16.59
CA LYS A 97 23.96 -11.32 -17.41
C LYS A 97 22.56 -10.97 -16.95
N LEU A 98 21.83 -10.21 -17.76
CA LEU A 98 20.38 -10.04 -17.61
C LEU A 98 19.72 -11.33 -18.07
N THR A 99 18.86 -11.90 -17.24
CA THR A 99 18.02 -13.04 -17.63
C THR A 99 16.65 -12.45 -17.91
N GLU A 100 16.16 -12.58 -19.15
CA GLU A 100 14.76 -12.28 -19.44
C GLU A 100 13.91 -13.40 -18.81
N GLU A 101 12.96 -13.03 -17.95
CA GLU A 101 11.88 -13.91 -17.47
C GLU A 101 10.77 -14.01 -18.51
#